data_AF-A0A1H3EI44-F1
#
_entry.id   AF-A0A1H3EI44-F1
#
_cell.length_a   1.000
_cell.length_b   1.000
_cell.length_c   1.000
_cell.angle_alpha   90.00
_cell.angle_beta   90.00
_cell.angle_gamma   90.00
#
_symmetry.space_group_name_H-M   'P 1'
#
loop_
_entity.id
_entity.type
_entity.pdbx_description
1 polymer ?
#
loop_
_entity_poly.entity_id
_entity_poly.type
_entity_poly.pdbx_seq_one_letter_code
_entity_poly.pdbx_strand_id
1 'polypeptide(L)'
;MRRRFVIEAVMVATYGHLLVPSRPVDFVLPYSTIMELYDMQAGTDPVMDDPEDDAHVKAKIGELIAFFEDPFNKKKIERALQMPWRQSSPLLLDDRIQFTIVHAVDNAHYGEYFDPIETELLLTSIKLSVPLLSDQFEFQDKLLEAEVPVQVYDIEDFEFAVEQGITAADFEPTSDL
;
A
#
# COMPACT_ATOMS: atom_id res chain seq x y z
N MET A 1 15.91 11.01 3.21
CA MET A 1 15.15 9.91 3.85
C MET A 1 13.96 9.63 2.96
N ARG A 2 13.69 8.36 2.59
CA ARG A 2 12.52 8.02 1.75
C ARG A 2 11.27 8.09 2.61
N ARG A 3 10.17 8.65 2.09
CA ARG A 3 8.85 8.55 2.75
C ARG A 3 8.31 7.15 2.55
N ARG A 4 7.62 6.60 3.56
CA ARG A 4 7.11 5.23 3.51
C ARG A 4 5.59 5.28 3.66
N PHE A 5 4.89 4.45 2.91
CA PHE A 5 3.44 4.28 3.00
C PHE A 5 3.12 2.80 2.91
N VAL A 6 2.21 2.31 3.75
CA VAL A 6 1.56 1.02 3.55
C VAL A 6 0.40 1.24 2.58
N ILE A 7 0.32 0.43 1.54
CA ILE A 7 -0.66 0.58 0.45
C ILE A 7 -0.94 -0.78 -0.18
N GLU A 8 -2.11 -0.94 -0.79
CA GLU A 8 -2.41 -2.05 -1.68
C GLU A 8 -1.62 -1.95 -2.99
N ALA A 9 -1.19 -3.08 -3.53
CA ALA A 9 -0.42 -3.09 -4.77
C ALA A 9 -1.24 -2.58 -5.97
N VAL A 10 -2.56 -2.83 -6.00
CA VAL A 10 -3.45 -2.38 -7.09
C VAL A 10 -3.53 -0.86 -7.21
N MET A 11 -3.40 -0.14 -6.10
CA MET A 11 -3.43 1.31 -6.07
C MET A 11 -2.29 1.92 -6.87
N VAL A 12 -1.10 1.30 -6.83
CA VAL A 12 0.06 1.75 -7.60
C VAL A 12 -0.16 1.58 -9.11
N ALA A 13 -0.93 0.56 -9.52
CA ALA A 13 -1.30 0.37 -10.93
C ALA A 13 -2.40 1.33 -11.38
N THR A 14 -3.31 1.68 -10.48
CA THR A 14 -4.49 2.50 -10.75
C THR A 14 -4.14 3.99 -10.82
N TYR A 15 -3.29 4.46 -9.91
CA TYR A 15 -3.00 5.87 -9.74
C TYR A 15 -1.63 6.24 -10.28
N GLY A 16 -1.59 6.66 -11.55
CA GLY A 16 -0.35 7.02 -12.24
C GLY A 16 0.48 8.12 -11.56
N HIS A 17 -0.14 9.00 -10.76
CA HIS A 17 0.60 10.02 -10.01
C HIS A 17 1.50 9.42 -8.91
N LEU A 18 1.17 8.24 -8.37
CA LEU A 18 2.03 7.50 -7.45
C LEU A 18 3.35 7.06 -8.09
N LEU A 19 3.41 7.00 -9.43
CA LEU A 19 4.59 6.64 -10.20
C LEU A 19 5.52 7.83 -10.50
N VAL A 20 5.14 9.05 -10.11
CA VAL A 20 5.94 10.26 -10.35
C VAL A 20 6.06 11.15 -9.11
N PRO A 21 6.43 10.61 -7.93
CA PRO A 21 6.38 11.37 -6.68
C PRO A 21 7.42 12.50 -6.66
N SER A 22 7.07 13.62 -6.04
CA SER A 22 7.96 14.77 -5.84
C SER A 22 9.24 14.44 -5.06
N ARG A 23 9.20 13.43 -4.18
CA ARG A 23 10.35 12.92 -3.41
C ARG A 23 10.46 11.40 -3.44
N PRO A 24 11.61 10.82 -3.08
CA PRO A 24 11.74 9.36 -3.01
C PRO A 24 10.78 8.70 -2.00
N VAL A 25 10.06 7.68 -2.46
CA VAL A 25 9.06 6.91 -1.70
C VAL A 25 9.46 5.43 -1.63
N ASP A 26 9.03 4.78 -0.55
CA ASP A 26 9.04 3.32 -0.33
C ASP A 26 7.61 2.87 -0.05
N PHE A 27 7.00 2.20 -1.02
CA PHE A 27 5.69 1.59 -0.84
C PHE A 27 5.85 0.24 -0.17
N VAL A 28 5.21 0.07 0.98
CA VAL A 28 5.27 -1.12 1.80
C VAL A 28 4.01 -1.94 1.52
N LEU A 29 4.19 -3.07 0.85
CA LEU A 29 3.08 -3.88 0.37
C LEU A 29 2.99 -5.18 1.19
N PRO A 30 1.88 -5.47 1.86
CA PRO A 30 1.58 -6.83 2.29
C PRO A 30 1.57 -7.77 1.08
N TYR A 31 2.14 -8.96 1.22
CA TYR A 31 2.27 -9.90 0.10
C TYR A 31 0.91 -10.33 -0.48
N SER A 32 -0.12 -10.42 0.34
CA SER A 32 -1.50 -10.72 -0.10
C SER A 32 -2.00 -9.74 -1.16
N THR A 33 -1.72 -8.45 -1.02
CA THR A 33 -2.10 -7.42 -2.00
C THR A 33 -1.40 -7.60 -3.36
N ILE A 34 -0.23 -8.23 -3.37
CA ILE A 34 0.45 -8.61 -4.62
C ILE A 34 -0.26 -9.81 -5.24
N MET A 35 -0.75 -10.75 -4.43
CA MET A 35 -1.54 -11.89 -4.92
C MET A 35 -2.85 -11.43 -5.59
N GLU A 36 -3.50 -10.40 -5.06
CA GLU A 36 -4.70 -9.82 -5.66
C GLU A 36 -4.46 -9.31 -7.09
N LEU A 37 -3.26 -8.80 -7.41
CA LEU A 37 -2.91 -8.42 -8.77
C LEU A 37 -3.02 -9.60 -9.75
N TYR A 38 -2.59 -10.79 -9.32
CA TYR A 38 -2.69 -12.00 -10.15
C TYR A 38 -4.13 -12.43 -10.34
N ASP A 39 -4.95 -12.32 -9.28
CA ASP A 39 -6.38 -12.65 -9.34
C ASP A 39 -7.11 -11.68 -10.28
N MET A 40 -6.81 -10.38 -10.20
CA MET A 40 -7.36 -9.35 -11.10
C MET A 40 -6.92 -9.55 -12.56
N GLN A 41 -5.66 -9.94 -12.80
CA GLN A 41 -5.17 -10.21 -14.16
C GLN A 41 -5.83 -11.45 -14.78
N ALA A 42 -6.11 -12.47 -13.98
CA ALA A 42 -6.75 -13.71 -14.43
C ALA A 42 -8.28 -13.62 -14.49
N GLY A 43 -8.87 -12.71 -13.71
CA GLY A 43 -10.31 -12.52 -13.59
C GLY A 43 -10.97 -11.88 -14.81
N THR A 44 -12.27 -12.08 -14.94
CA THR A 44 -13.10 -11.42 -15.97
C THR A 44 -13.74 -10.12 -15.48
N ASP A 45 -13.70 -9.89 -14.17
CA ASP A 45 -14.34 -8.73 -13.57
C ASP A 45 -13.55 -7.45 -13.92
N PRO A 46 -14.25 -6.33 -14.16
CA PRO A 46 -13.59 -5.05 -14.35
C PRO A 46 -12.96 -4.58 -13.03
N VAL A 47 -11.75 -4.01 -13.14
CA VAL A 47 -11.07 -3.26 -12.07
C VAL A 47 -11.59 -1.82 -12.05
N MET A 48 -11.89 -1.25 -13.23
CA MET A 48 -12.47 0.10 -13.38
C MET A 48 -13.81 0.03 -14.11
N ASP A 49 -14.72 0.95 -13.79
CA ASP A 49 -16.04 1.03 -14.44
C ASP A 49 -15.96 1.40 -15.93
N ASP A 50 -15.03 2.30 -16.27
CA ASP A 50 -14.78 2.68 -17.66
C ASP A 50 -13.91 1.61 -18.36
N PRO A 51 -14.33 1.07 -19.53
CA PRO A 51 -13.59 0.01 -20.21
C PRO A 51 -12.20 0.41 -20.73
N GLU A 52 -11.98 1.69 -21.08
CA GLU A 52 -10.66 2.15 -21.53
C GLU A 52 -9.71 2.26 -20.35
N ASP A 53 -10.20 2.80 -19.22
CA ASP A 53 -9.44 2.86 -17.97
C ASP A 53 -9.18 1.45 -17.42
N ASP A 54 -10.14 0.52 -17.48
CA ASP A 54 -9.96 -0.88 -17.06
C ASP A 54 -8.84 -1.56 -17.85
N ALA A 55 -8.86 -1.41 -19.18
CA ALA A 55 -7.84 -1.97 -20.05
C ALA A 55 -6.46 -1.35 -19.75
N HIS A 56 -6.41 -0.04 -19.46
CA HIS A 56 -5.18 0.65 -19.08
C HIS A 56 -4.63 0.13 -17.74
N VAL A 57 -5.47 0.06 -16.71
CA VAL A 57 -5.08 -0.42 -15.37
C VAL A 57 -4.65 -1.89 -15.42
N LYS A 58 -5.37 -2.76 -16.15
CA LYS A 58 -4.97 -4.16 -16.34
C LYS A 58 -3.62 -4.31 -17.04
N ALA A 59 -3.30 -3.44 -18.00
CA ALA A 59 -1.96 -3.41 -18.59
C ALA A 59 -0.90 -3.03 -17.54
N LYS A 60 -1.17 -2.04 -16.68
CA LYS A 60 -0.29 -1.64 -15.58
C LYS A 60 -0.11 -2.72 -14.51
N ILE A 61 -1.17 -3.44 -14.17
CA ILE A 61 -1.10 -4.64 -13.32
C ILE A 61 -0.13 -5.66 -13.93
N GLY A 62 -0.21 -5.90 -15.24
CA GLY A 62 0.72 -6.79 -15.94
C GLY A 62 2.18 -6.34 -15.89
N GLU A 63 2.43 -5.03 -16.00
CA GLU A 63 3.77 -4.46 -15.83
C GLU A 63 4.32 -4.67 -14.41
N LEU A 64 3.49 -4.45 -13.37
CA LEU A 64 3.88 -4.68 -11.98
C LEU A 64 4.14 -6.17 -11.68
N ILE A 65 3.29 -7.06 -12.18
CA ILE A 65 3.50 -8.51 -12.05
C ILE A 65 4.85 -8.90 -12.67
N ALA A 66 5.11 -8.48 -13.91
CA ALA A 66 6.39 -8.76 -14.57
C ALA A 66 7.59 -8.24 -13.77
N PHE A 67 7.45 -7.06 -13.13
CA PHE A 67 8.46 -6.51 -12.24
C PHE A 67 8.69 -7.36 -10.99
N PHE A 68 7.63 -7.86 -10.34
CA PHE A 68 7.76 -8.74 -9.16
C PHE A 68 8.29 -10.12 -9.53
N GLU A 69 8.02 -10.60 -10.74
CA GLU A 69 8.49 -11.89 -11.27
C GLU A 69 9.94 -11.88 -11.76
N ASP A 70 10.55 -10.71 -11.93
CA ASP A 70 11.99 -10.63 -12.23
C ASP A 70 12.77 -11.52 -11.25
N PRO A 71 13.68 -12.40 -11.72
CA PRO A 71 14.32 -13.41 -10.87
C PRO A 71 14.98 -12.85 -9.60
N PHE A 72 15.50 -11.63 -9.65
CA PHE A 72 16.12 -11.00 -8.49
C PHE A 72 15.08 -10.48 -7.49
N ASN A 73 14.02 -9.85 -7.99
CA ASN A 73 12.91 -9.36 -7.16
C ASN A 73 12.15 -10.53 -6.52
N LYS A 74 11.77 -11.54 -7.32
CA LYS A 74 11.10 -12.76 -6.85
C LYS A 74 11.88 -13.42 -5.72
N LYS A 75 13.21 -13.56 -5.85
CA LYS A 75 14.06 -14.14 -4.80
C LYS A 75 14.08 -13.31 -3.52
N LYS A 76 13.98 -11.99 -3.59
CA LYS A 76 13.86 -11.13 -2.39
C LYS A 76 12.51 -11.33 -1.70
N ILE A 77 11.44 -11.45 -2.49
CA ILE A 77 10.09 -11.72 -1.99
C ILE A 77 10.04 -13.09 -1.31
N GLU A 78 10.46 -14.15 -1.99
CA GLU A 78 10.51 -15.52 -1.44
C GLU A 78 11.26 -15.60 -0.10
N ARG A 79 12.35 -14.83 0.04
CA ARG A 79 13.08 -14.72 1.32
C ARG A 79 12.26 -14.05 2.42
N ALA A 80 11.49 -13.01 2.10
CA ALA A 80 10.58 -12.37 3.04
C ALA A 80 9.50 -13.35 3.52
N LEU A 81 8.96 -14.18 2.62
CA LEU A 81 7.90 -15.14 2.94
C LEU A 81 8.31 -16.29 3.87
N GLN A 82 9.61 -16.44 4.18
CA GLN A 82 10.07 -17.51 5.07
C GLN A 82 9.64 -17.36 6.53
N MET A 83 9.33 -16.15 6.98
CA MET A 83 8.92 -15.88 8.36
C MET A 83 7.84 -14.80 8.40
N PRO A 84 6.84 -14.90 9.29
CA PRO A 84 5.87 -13.84 9.50
C PRO A 84 6.54 -12.51 9.80
N TRP A 85 5.98 -11.42 9.24
CA TRP A 85 6.39 -10.04 9.40
C TRP A 85 7.78 -9.68 8.89
N ARG A 86 8.44 -10.59 8.18
CA ARG A 86 9.72 -10.29 7.57
C ARG A 86 9.51 -9.39 6.35
N GLN A 87 10.34 -8.36 6.26
CA GLN A 87 10.43 -7.44 5.12
C GLN A 87 11.42 -7.98 4.09
N SER A 88 11.12 -7.81 2.80
CA SER A 88 12.08 -8.03 1.72
C SER A 88 13.19 -6.97 1.79
N SER A 89 14.32 -7.23 1.12
CA SER A 89 15.18 -6.11 0.71
C SER A 89 14.40 -5.23 -0.29
N PRO A 90 14.72 -3.93 -0.44
CA PRO A 90 14.01 -3.08 -1.38
C PRO A 90 14.04 -3.59 -2.82
N LEU A 91 12.91 -3.55 -3.49
CA LEU A 91 12.74 -3.77 -4.92
C LEU A 91 12.70 -2.38 -5.57
N LEU A 92 13.75 -2.00 -6.29
CA LEU A 92 13.83 -0.68 -6.92
C LEU A 92 13.03 -0.70 -8.22
N LEU A 93 11.99 0.11 -8.30
CA LEU A 93 11.27 0.36 -9.55
C LEU A 93 12.05 1.38 -10.38
N ASP A 94 12.45 2.47 -9.75
CA ASP A 94 13.32 3.50 -10.30
C ASP A 94 14.10 4.24 -9.18
N ASP A 95 14.71 5.40 -9.51
CA ASP A 95 15.48 6.19 -8.54
C ASP A 95 14.63 6.76 -7.40
N ARG A 96 13.35 7.05 -7.66
CA ARG A 96 12.39 7.66 -6.72
C ARG A 96 11.52 6.62 -6.04
N ILE A 97 11.23 5.48 -6.66
CA ILE A 97 10.26 4.51 -6.15
C ILE A 97 10.94 3.18 -5.85
N GLN A 98 10.62 2.64 -4.68
CA GLN A 98 10.93 1.28 -4.31
C GLN A 98 9.74 0.62 -3.61
N PHE A 99 9.73 -0.71 -3.63
CA PHE A 99 8.79 -1.51 -2.87
C PHE A 99 9.50 -2.30 -1.78
N THR A 100 8.86 -2.38 -0.61
CA THR A 100 9.21 -3.30 0.46
C THR A 100 8.06 -4.27 0.67
N ILE A 101 8.30 -5.55 0.41
CA ILE A 101 7.25 -6.57 0.56
C ILE A 101 7.27 -7.12 1.98
N VAL A 102 6.11 -7.21 2.60
CA VAL A 102 5.94 -7.72 3.96
C VAL A 102 5.15 -9.02 3.92
N HIS A 103 5.69 -10.07 4.54
CA HIS A 103 4.90 -11.27 4.84
C HIS A 103 3.99 -10.98 6.04
N ALA A 104 3.02 -10.09 5.87
CA ALA A 104 2.01 -9.83 6.87
C ALA A 104 1.22 -11.10 7.15
N VAL A 105 0.78 -11.27 8.39
CA VAL A 105 -0.04 -12.41 8.80
C VAL A 105 -1.12 -11.87 9.70
N ASP A 106 -2.38 -12.06 9.31
CA ASP A 106 -3.52 -11.74 10.15
C ASP A 106 -3.41 -12.44 11.51
N ASN A 107 -3.55 -11.66 12.59
CA ASN A 107 -3.52 -12.14 13.96
C ASN A 107 -4.85 -11.91 14.69
N ALA A 108 -5.99 -12.01 13.98
CA ALA A 108 -7.36 -12.08 14.48
C ALA A 108 -7.83 -10.94 15.42
N HIS A 109 -6.98 -9.98 15.75
CA HIS A 109 -7.35 -8.87 16.63
C HIS A 109 -8.36 -7.92 15.96
N TYR A 110 -8.24 -7.78 14.63
CA TYR A 110 -9.07 -6.91 13.80
C TYR A 110 -9.92 -7.67 12.77
N GLY A 111 -9.66 -8.97 12.57
CA GLY A 111 -10.31 -9.79 11.53
C GLY A 111 -11.81 -10.07 11.73
N GLU A 112 -12.43 -9.59 12.81
CA GLU A 112 -13.90 -9.61 12.96
C GLU A 112 -14.58 -8.41 12.29
N TYR A 113 -13.84 -7.31 12.09
CA TYR A 113 -14.38 -6.02 11.63
C TYR A 113 -13.79 -5.59 10.28
N PHE A 114 -12.56 -6.02 10.00
CA PHE A 114 -11.86 -5.79 8.75
C PHE A 114 -11.75 -7.10 7.97
N ASP A 115 -11.76 -7.01 6.64
CA ASP A 115 -11.44 -8.18 5.83
C ASP A 115 -9.94 -8.57 5.96
N PRO A 116 -9.50 -9.72 5.43
CA PRO A 116 -8.11 -10.15 5.55
C PRO A 116 -7.07 -9.17 4.97
N ILE A 117 -7.38 -8.50 3.85
CA ILE A 117 -6.46 -7.55 3.20
C ILE A 117 -6.38 -6.27 4.02
N GLU A 118 -7.54 -5.71 4.38
CA GLU A 118 -7.65 -4.56 5.27
C GLU A 118 -6.89 -4.80 6.59
N THR A 119 -7.06 -5.99 7.17
CA THR A 119 -6.38 -6.39 8.41
C THR A 119 -4.85 -6.42 8.24
N GLU A 120 -4.35 -6.97 7.14
CA GLU A 120 -2.91 -7.03 6.87
C GLU A 120 -2.30 -5.65 6.63
N LEU A 121 -3.00 -4.76 5.91
CA LEU A 121 -2.60 -3.36 5.71
C LEU A 121 -2.47 -2.63 7.05
N LEU A 122 -3.54 -2.66 7.83
CA LEU A 122 -3.63 -2.12 9.18
C LEU A 122 -2.48 -2.62 10.08
N LEU A 123 -2.35 -3.94 10.22
CA LEU A 123 -1.34 -4.51 11.11
C LEU A 123 0.08 -4.19 10.64
N THR A 124 0.30 -4.10 9.33
CA THR A 124 1.58 -3.66 8.76
C THR A 124 1.88 -2.21 9.13
N SER A 125 0.88 -1.32 9.03
CA SER A 125 0.99 0.09 9.42
C SER A 125 1.36 0.25 10.89
N ILE A 126 0.64 -0.42 11.79
CA ILE A 126 0.92 -0.40 13.24
C ILE A 126 2.33 -0.90 13.52
N LYS A 127 2.67 -2.08 12.99
CA LYS A 127 3.92 -2.78 13.33
C LYS A 127 5.16 -2.03 12.86
N LEU A 128 5.05 -1.34 11.73
CA LEU A 128 6.16 -0.59 11.16
C LEU A 128 6.12 0.90 11.51
N SER A 129 5.04 1.36 12.15
CA SER A 129 4.77 2.78 12.41
C SER A 129 4.88 3.62 11.14
N VAL A 130 4.20 3.15 10.09
CA VAL A 130 4.17 3.74 8.75
C VAL A 130 2.72 4.07 8.40
N PRO A 131 2.42 5.26 7.87
CA PRO A 131 1.04 5.62 7.53
C PRO A 131 0.47 4.75 6.41
N LEU A 132 -0.85 4.59 6.40
CA LEU A 132 -1.61 4.03 5.30
C LEU A 132 -1.86 5.10 4.23
N LEU A 133 -1.91 4.65 2.98
CA LEU A 133 -2.40 5.42 1.84
C LEU A 133 -3.51 4.61 1.18
N SER A 134 -4.70 5.19 1.03
CA SER A 134 -5.86 4.50 0.45
C SER A 134 -6.86 5.50 -0.11
N ASP A 135 -7.69 5.09 -1.07
CA ASP A 135 -8.85 5.82 -1.60
C ASP A 135 -10.18 5.19 -1.14
N GLN A 136 -10.12 4.08 -0.41
CA GLN A 136 -11.29 3.29 -0.04
C GLN A 136 -11.97 3.91 1.17
N PHE A 137 -12.95 4.79 0.94
CA PHE A 137 -13.68 5.47 2.02
C PHE A 137 -14.28 4.51 3.05
N GLU A 138 -14.81 3.36 2.62
CA GLU A 138 -15.35 2.36 3.55
C GLU A 138 -14.28 1.81 4.51
N PHE A 139 -13.06 1.57 4.01
CA PHE A 139 -11.94 1.14 4.85
C PHE A 139 -11.49 2.24 5.80
N GLN A 140 -11.40 3.48 5.31
CA GLN A 140 -11.05 4.64 6.14
C GLN A 140 -12.08 4.85 7.26
N ASP A 141 -13.36 4.76 6.96
CA ASP A 141 -14.46 4.89 7.93
C ASP A 141 -14.38 3.78 8.99
N LYS A 142 -14.15 2.53 8.59
CA LYS A 142 -13.93 1.42 9.52
C LYS A 142 -12.76 1.69 10.48
N LEU A 143 -11.65 2.22 9.98
CA LEU A 143 -10.48 2.56 10.82
C LEU A 143 -10.82 3.62 11.87
N LEU A 144 -11.63 4.62 11.50
CA LEU A 144 -12.10 5.66 12.41
C LEU A 144 -13.10 5.12 13.44
N GLU A 145 -14.09 4.35 13.01
CA GLU A 145 -15.10 3.75 13.88
C GLU A 145 -14.51 2.80 14.93
N ALA A 146 -13.49 2.02 14.54
CA ALA A 146 -12.78 1.11 15.42
C ALA A 146 -11.67 1.79 16.26
N GLU A 147 -11.56 3.12 16.19
CA GLU A 147 -10.55 3.94 16.90
C GLU A 147 -9.12 3.41 16.73
N VAL A 148 -8.81 2.96 15.51
CA VAL A 148 -7.54 2.32 15.22
C VAL A 148 -6.42 3.37 15.23
N PRO A 149 -5.31 3.14 15.97
CA PRO A 149 -4.25 4.15 16.14
C PRO A 149 -3.28 4.17 14.95
N VAL A 150 -3.80 4.35 13.73
CA VAL A 150 -3.02 4.47 12.50
C VAL A 150 -3.25 5.82 11.85
N GLN A 151 -2.20 6.36 11.23
CA GLN A 151 -2.34 7.52 10.37
C GLN A 151 -2.71 7.03 8.97
N VAL A 152 -3.75 7.62 8.39
CA VAL A 152 -4.22 7.32 7.03
C VAL A 152 -4.19 8.62 6.23
N TYR A 153 -3.68 8.53 5.00
CA TYR A 153 -3.82 9.58 4.01
C TYR A 153 -4.76 9.11 2.91
N ASP A 154 -5.62 10.01 2.47
CA ASP A 154 -6.30 9.83 1.19
C ASP A 154 -5.26 9.89 0.05
N ILE A 155 -5.52 9.17 -1.03
CA ILE A 155 -4.64 9.20 -2.19
C ILE A 155 -4.56 10.60 -2.82
N GLU A 156 -5.62 11.39 -2.75
CA GLU A 156 -5.63 12.78 -3.22
C GLU A 156 -4.62 13.65 -2.45
N ASP A 157 -4.30 13.29 -1.20
CA ASP A 157 -3.35 13.98 -0.34
C ASP A 157 -1.91 13.43 -0.44
N PHE A 158 -1.64 12.50 -1.37
CA PHE A 158 -0.34 11.83 -1.48
C PHE A 158 0.84 12.81 -1.58
N GLU A 159 0.77 13.82 -2.44
CA GLU A 159 1.87 14.78 -2.62
C GLU A 159 2.13 15.60 -1.35
N PHE A 160 1.06 16.01 -0.66
CA PHE A 160 1.19 16.69 0.62
C PHE A 160 1.86 15.78 1.67
N ALA A 161 1.45 14.51 1.74
CA ALA A 161 2.01 13.51 2.64
C ALA A 161 3.49 13.23 2.35
N VAL A 162 3.89 13.23 1.08
CA VAL A 162 5.27 13.05 0.62
C VAL A 162 6.14 14.26 1.01
N GLU A 163 5.64 15.48 0.78
CA GLU A 163 6.40 16.71 1.00
C GLU A 163 6.52 17.08 2.47
N GLN A 164 5.38 17.23 3.15
CA GLN A 164 5.31 17.78 4.50
C GLN A 164 5.25 16.62 5.50
N GLY A 165 4.34 15.67 5.27
CA GLY A 165 3.98 14.63 6.23
C GLY A 165 3.37 15.25 7.48
N ILE A 166 2.27 14.70 7.97
CA ILE A 166 1.64 15.17 9.21
C ILE A 166 2.45 14.59 10.37
N THR A 167 3.13 15.47 11.10
CA THR A 167 3.83 15.17 12.35
C THR A 167 2.84 15.08 13.50
N ALA A 168 3.21 14.44 14.62
CA ALA A 168 2.37 14.42 15.82
C ALA A 168 1.99 15.83 16.32
N ALA A 169 2.80 16.86 16.01
CA ALA A 169 2.53 18.25 16.33
C ALA A 169 1.39 18.88 15.50
N ASP A 170 1.10 18.33 14.32
CA ASP A 170 0.03 18.82 13.44
C ASP A 170 -1.36 18.34 13.88
N PHE A 171 -1.42 17.39 14.83
CA PHE A 171 -2.63 16.91 15.48
C PHE A 171 -2.86 17.51 16.87
N GLU A 172 -1.91 18.32 17.38
CA GLU A 172 -2.20 19.11 18.59
C GLU A 172 -3.23 20.16 18.20
N PRO A 173 -4.41 20.22 18.85
CA PRO A 173 -5.31 21.34 18.64
C PRO A 173 -4.49 22.59 18.97
N THR A 174 -4.36 23.49 17.99
CA THR A 174 -3.77 24.80 18.21
C THR A 174 -4.59 25.43 19.33
N SER A 175 -4.06 25.39 20.55
CA SER A 175 -4.59 26.13 21.68
C SER A 175 -4.19 27.59 21.48
N ASP A 176 -4.71 28.18 20.41
CA ASP A 176 -4.62 29.59 20.13
C ASP A 176 -5.99 30.23 20.44
N LEU A 177 -6.00 30.80 21.66
CA LEU A 177 -6.91 31.80 22.25
C LEU A 177 -8.20 31.33 22.93
#